data_AF-A0A1G1JCH9-F1
#
_entry.id   AF-A0A1G1JCH9-F1
#
_cell.length_a   1.000
_cell.length_b   1.000
_cell.length_c   1.000
_cell.angle_alpha   90.00
_cell.angle_beta   90.00
_cell.angle_gamma   90.00
#
_symmetry.space_group_name_H-M   'P 1'
#
loop_
_entity.id
_entity.type
_entity.pdbx_description
1 polymer ?
#
loop_
_entity_poly.entity_id
_entity_poly.type
_entity_poly.pdbx_seq_one_letter_code
_entity_poly.pdbx_strand_id
1 'polypeptide(L)'
;MQIKHAARGFMIGVILAGFAVPAWAMKVQVRKLTGKVIEIETAPDETVLELKENYAAIDGTPVEQQMMLFRKKELADGQNLEFYEIQDGDALNMVATQRRG
;
A
#
# COMPACT_ATOMS: atom_id res chain seq x y z
N MET A 1 21.50 -7.90 -15.19
CA MET A 1 21.45 -7.08 -13.97
C MET A 1 20.06 -7.23 -13.36
N GLN A 2 19.84 -8.29 -12.57
CA GLN A 2 18.52 -8.78 -12.13
C GLN A 2 18.57 -9.22 -10.65
N ILE A 3 19.32 -8.50 -9.81
CA ILE A 3 19.53 -8.87 -8.41
C ILE A 3 19.26 -7.69 -7.49
N LYS A 4 18.01 -7.22 -7.50
CA LYS A 4 17.33 -6.42 -6.48
C LYS A 4 15.87 -6.86 -6.70
N HIS A 5 15.15 -7.52 -5.81
CA HIS A 5 14.16 -6.87 -4.95
C HIS A 5 13.43 -7.89 -4.05
N ALA A 6 13.85 -9.17 -4.01
CA ALA A 6 13.13 -10.23 -3.29
C ALA A 6 13.09 -10.10 -1.74
N ALA A 7 13.69 -9.05 -1.17
CA ALA A 7 13.76 -8.83 0.29
C ALA A 7 13.26 -7.46 0.77
N ARG A 8 12.70 -6.61 -0.13
CA ARG A 8 12.24 -5.26 0.24
C ARG A 8 10.79 -5.24 0.73
N GLY A 9 9.86 -5.90 0.02
CA GLY A 9 8.44 -5.90 0.37
C GLY A 9 8.11 -6.46 1.76
N PHE A 10 8.92 -7.39 2.30
CA PHE A 10 8.66 -7.99 3.62
C PHE A 10 9.12 -7.13 4.81
N MET A 11 10.06 -6.19 4.62
CA MET A 11 10.63 -5.42 5.75
C MET A 11 9.88 -4.11 6.02
N ILE A 12 9.30 -3.47 5.00
CA ILE A 12 8.64 -2.17 5.15
C ILE A 12 7.27 -2.31 5.84
N GLY A 13 6.56 -3.41 5.61
CA GLY A 13 5.22 -3.64 6.16
C GLY A 13 5.12 -3.91 7.66
N VAL A 14 6.23 -4.09 8.40
CA VAL A 14 6.20 -4.60 9.80
C VAL A 14 7.17 -3.90 10.78
N ILE A 15 8.12 -3.07 10.34
CA ILE A 15 9.14 -2.46 11.23
C ILE A 15 9.39 -1.02 10.73
N LEU A 16 9.43 0.07 11.52
CA LEU A 16 10.21 0.23 12.75
C LEU A 16 9.65 1.30 13.72
N ALA A 17 9.21 0.85 14.90
CA ALA A 17 9.30 1.64 16.12
C ALA A 17 10.79 1.85 16.47
N GLY A 18 11.43 2.87 15.88
CA GLY A 18 12.74 3.38 16.34
C GLY A 18 13.95 3.24 15.41
N PHE A 19 13.79 2.87 14.14
CA PHE A 19 14.88 2.91 13.16
C PHE A 19 14.48 3.79 11.98
N ALA A 20 15.46 4.50 11.44
CA ALA A 20 15.26 5.50 10.39
C ALA A 20 14.50 4.92 9.18
N VAL A 21 13.48 5.67 8.73
CA VAL A 21 12.82 5.43 7.45
C VAL A 21 13.89 5.53 6.35
N PRO A 22 14.06 4.50 5.50
CA PRO A 22 15.08 4.56 4.47
C PRO A 22 14.76 5.68 3.47
N ALA A 23 15.79 6.36 2.95
CA ALA A 23 15.64 7.55 2.10
C ALA A 23 14.88 7.36 0.77
N TRP A 24 14.53 6.11 0.43
CA TRP A 24 13.76 5.75 -0.77
C TRP A 24 12.33 5.32 -0.45
N ALA A 25 11.97 5.21 0.83
CA ALA A 25 10.60 4.91 1.25
C ALA A 25 9.76 6.20 1.28
N MET A 26 8.50 6.04 0.90
CA MET A 26 7.45 7.05 0.97
C MET A 26 6.30 6.55 1.84
N LYS A 27 5.53 7.47 2.42
CA LYS A 27 4.36 7.20 3.23
C LYS A 27 3.10 7.52 2.44
N VAL A 28 2.19 6.56 2.36
CA VAL A 28 0.88 6.76 1.74
C VAL A 28 -0.23 6.55 2.77
N GLN A 29 -1.30 7.35 2.67
CA GLN A 29 -2.44 7.26 3.57
C GLN A 29 -3.54 6.43 2.92
N VAL A 30 -3.95 5.32 3.53
CA VAL A 30 -5.10 4.55 3.09
C VAL A 30 -6.31 4.88 3.95
N ARG A 31 -7.34 5.46 3.33
CA ARG A 31 -8.58 5.93 3.97
C ARG A 31 -9.71 4.95 3.77
N LYS A 32 -10.24 4.41 4.86
CA LYS A 32 -11.50 3.64 4.83
C LYS A 32 -12.72 4.55 4.76
N LEU A 33 -13.80 4.02 4.21
CA LEU A 33 -15.14 4.65 4.28
C LEU A 33 -15.62 4.90 5.73
N THR A 34 -15.10 4.17 6.72
CA THR A 34 -15.40 4.38 8.14
C THR A 34 -14.70 5.60 8.74
N GLY A 35 -13.86 6.30 7.98
CA GLY A 35 -13.05 7.43 8.44
C GLY A 35 -11.71 7.05 9.06
N LYS A 36 -11.40 5.75 9.22
CA LYS A 36 -10.08 5.28 9.66
C LYS A 36 -9.04 5.56 8.59
N VAL A 37 -7.92 6.16 8.98
CA VAL A 37 -6.74 6.38 8.13
C VAL A 37 -5.61 5.49 8.65
N ILE A 38 -4.96 4.76 7.74
CA ILE A 38 -3.80 3.93 8.02
C ILE A 38 -2.65 4.46 7.16
N GLU A 39 -1.51 4.75 7.76
CA GLU A 39 -0.30 5.10 7.03
C GLU A 39 0.49 3.83 6.70
N ILE A 40 0.91 3.71 5.44
CA ILE A 40 1.73 2.60 4.96
C ILE A 40 3.02 3.18 4.38
N GLU A 41 4.15 2.66 4.84
CA GLU A 41 5.44 2.88 4.20
C GLU A 41 5.56 1.95 2.98
N THR A 42 6.00 2.50 1.86
CA THR A 42 6.10 1.81 0.57
C THR A 42 7.16 2.50 -0.29
N ALA A 43 7.37 2.05 -1.52
CA ALA A 43 8.27 2.70 -2.47
C ALA A 43 7.59 2.92 -3.84
N PRO A 44 8.04 3.90 -4.63
CA PRO A 44 7.43 4.20 -5.93
C PRO A 44 7.42 3.02 -6.90
N ASP A 45 8.43 2.14 -6.82
CA ASP A 45 8.61 0.96 -7.67
C ASP A 45 7.88 -0.29 -7.16
N GLU A 46 7.25 -0.23 -5.98
CA GLU A 46 6.40 -1.31 -5.48
C GLU A 46 5.08 -1.39 -6.26
N THR A 47 4.55 -2.61 -6.33
CA THR A 47 3.28 -2.90 -6.99
C THR A 47 2.10 -2.57 -6.08
N VAL A 48 0.94 -2.33 -6.70
CA VAL A 48 -0.32 -2.19 -5.97
C VAL A 48 -0.66 -3.47 -5.18
N LEU A 49 -0.28 -4.65 -5.68
CA LEU A 49 -0.47 -5.91 -4.97
C LEU A 49 0.28 -5.92 -3.63
N GLU A 50 1.56 -5.54 -3.63
CA GLU A 50 2.39 -5.45 -2.41
C GLU A 50 1.80 -4.45 -1.41
N LEU A 51 1.31 -3.29 -1.88
CA LEU A 51 0.62 -2.32 -1.02
C LEU A 51 -0.66 -2.89 -0.38
N LYS A 52 -1.44 -3.68 -1.13
CA LYS A 52 -2.64 -4.37 -0.62
C LYS A 52 -2.29 -5.46 0.39
N GLU A 53 -1.22 -6.21 0.17
CA GLU A 53 -0.72 -7.22 1.12
C GLU A 53 -0.30 -6.56 2.44
N ASN A 54 0.47 -5.47 2.38
CA ASN A 54 0.87 -4.69 3.56
C ASN A 54 -0.35 -4.13 4.31
N TYR A 55 -1.32 -3.60 3.58
CA TYR A 55 -2.57 -3.15 4.17
C TYR A 55 -3.35 -4.31 4.83
N ALA A 56 -3.41 -5.48 4.19
CA ALA A 56 -4.07 -6.67 4.73
C ALA A 56 -3.44 -7.11 6.05
N ALA A 57 -2.10 -7.05 6.15
CA ALA A 57 -1.38 -7.40 7.37
C ALA A 57 -1.73 -6.48 8.56
N ILE A 58 -2.00 -5.19 8.29
CA ILE A 58 -2.31 -4.19 9.33
C ILE A 58 -3.80 -4.21 9.71
N ASP A 59 -4.69 -4.32 8.73
CA ASP A 59 -6.12 -4.10 8.92
C ASP A 59 -6.95 -5.39 8.90
N GLY A 60 -6.39 -6.49 8.40
CA GLY A 60 -7.02 -7.80 8.33
C GLY A 60 -8.00 -7.98 7.16
N THR A 61 -8.16 -6.99 6.27
CA THR A 61 -9.01 -7.12 5.08
C THR A 61 -8.30 -7.97 4.02
N PRO A 62 -8.85 -9.11 3.55
CA PRO A 62 -8.22 -9.94 2.52
C PRO A 62 -7.99 -9.15 1.22
N VAL A 63 -6.86 -9.39 0.53
CA VAL A 63 -6.42 -8.64 -0.67
C VAL A 63 -7.48 -8.66 -1.77
N GLU A 64 -8.13 -9.80 -1.99
CA GLU A 64 -9.19 -9.97 -2.96
C GLU A 64 -10.47 -9.18 -2.64
N GLN A 65 -10.62 -8.74 -1.39
CA GLN A 65 -11.71 -7.88 -0.94
C GLN A 65 -11.33 -6.39 -0.97
N GLN A 66 -10.08 -6.06 -1.32
CA GLN A 66 -9.58 -4.69 -1.34
C GLN A 66 -9.68 -4.06 -2.73
N MET A 67 -10.37 -2.92 -2.80
CA MET A 67 -10.37 -2.03 -3.96
C MET A 67 -9.76 -0.70 -3.54
N MET A 68 -8.52 -0.45 -3.98
CA MET A 68 -7.82 0.82 -3.76
C MET A 68 -8.10 1.76 -4.93
N LEU A 69 -8.43 3.01 -4.61
CA LEU A 69 -8.69 4.06 -5.58
C LEU A 69 -7.80 5.29 -5.31
N PHE A 70 -7.21 5.82 -6.37
CA PHE A 70 -6.47 7.08 -6.33
C PHE A 70 -6.97 8.00 -7.45
N ARG A 71 -7.24 9.28 -7.12
CA ARG A 71 -7.77 10.27 -8.08
C ARG A 71 -8.96 9.75 -8.92
N LYS A 72 -9.88 9.01 -8.29
CA LYS A 72 -11.06 8.34 -8.90
C LYS A 72 -10.73 7.22 -9.90
N LYS A 73 -9.50 6.73 -9.93
CA LYS A 73 -9.06 5.59 -10.72
C LYS A 73 -8.81 4.39 -9.81
N GLU A 74 -9.31 3.24 -10.22
CA GLU A 74 -8.99 1.97 -9.58
C GLU A 74 -7.54 1.57 -9.89
N LEU A 75 -6.85 1.10 -8.86
CA LEU A 75 -5.46 0.65 -8.96
C LEU A 75 -5.41 -0.83 -9.32
N ALA A 76 -4.64 -1.17 -10.34
CA ALA A 76 -4.47 -2.53 -10.83
C ALA A 76 -3.24 -3.18 -10.17
N ASP A 77 -3.41 -4.42 -9.71
CA ASP A 77 -2.41 -5.17 -8.91
C ASP A 77 -1.02 -5.25 -9.57
N GLY A 78 -0.98 -5.41 -10.89
CA GLY A 78 0.26 -5.53 -11.67
C GLY A 78 0.89 -4.21 -12.11
N GLN A 79 0.47 -3.07 -11.56
CA GLN A 79 1.06 -1.76 -11.85
C GLN A 79 1.78 -1.21 -10.62
N ASN A 80 2.85 -0.45 -10.86
CA ASN A 80 3.63 0.19 -9.82
C ASN A 80 2.95 1.48 -9.33
N LEU A 81 3.28 1.92 -8.12
CA LEU A 81 2.75 3.17 -7.57
C LEU A 81 3.19 4.40 -8.39
N GLU A 82 4.42 4.39 -8.92
CA GLU A 82 4.94 5.46 -9.79
C GLU A 82 4.14 5.62 -11.08
N PHE A 83 3.54 4.54 -11.62
CA PHE A 83 2.71 4.60 -12.83
C PHE A 83 1.44 5.46 -12.61
N TYR A 84 0.95 5.49 -11.38
CA TYR A 84 -0.18 6.32 -10.98
C TYR A 84 0.24 7.69 -10.45
N GLU A 85 1.54 8.01 -10.49
CA GLU A 85 2.13 9.22 -9.92
C GLU A 85 1.78 9.40 -8.43
N ILE A 86 1.69 8.30 -7.69
CA ILE A 86 1.47 8.33 -6.24
C ILE A 86 2.77 8.79 -5.58
N GLN A 87 2.67 9.80 -4.73
CA GLN A 87 3.80 10.44 -4.06
C GLN A 87 3.74 10.25 -2.54
N ASP A 88 4.82 10.63 -1.87
CA ASP A 88 4.86 10.74 -0.42
C ASP A 88 3.75 11.68 0.09
N GLY A 89 3.02 11.22 1.09
CA GLY A 89 1.89 11.91 1.69
C GLY A 89 0.55 11.78 0.96
N ASP A 90 0.50 11.14 -0.21
CA ASP A 90 -0.75 10.97 -0.96
C ASP A 90 -1.77 10.09 -0.22
N ALA A 91 -3.04 10.37 -0.46
CA ALA A 91 -4.16 9.62 0.12
C ALA A 91 -4.88 8.75 -0.92
N LEU A 92 -4.96 7.45 -0.63
CA LEU A 92 -5.71 6.45 -1.34
C LEU A 92 -7.03 6.18 -0.60
N ASN A 93 -8.10 5.94 -1.36
CA ASN A 93 -9.35 5.47 -0.80
C ASN A 93 -9.41 3.95 -0.85
N MET A 94 -9.82 3.33 0.25
CA MET A 94 -10.03 1.89 0.36
C MET A 94 -11.52 1.58 0.44
N VAL A 95 -11.98 0.77 -0.50
CA VAL A 95 -13.33 0.18 -0.50
C VAL A 95 -13.17 -1.32 -0.27
N ALA A 96 -13.78 -1.82 0.80
CA ALA A 96 -13.82 -3.24 1.09
C ALA A 96 -15.10 -3.86 0.53
N THR A 97 -14.99 -4.89 -0.29
CA THR A 97 -16.14 -5.68 -0.77
C THR A 97 -16.48 -6.75 0.26
N GLN A 98 -17.09 -6.35 1.38
CA GLN A 98 -17.54 -7.31 2.37
C GLN A 98 -18.76 -8.08 1.86
N ARG A 99 -18.60 -9.38 1.59
CA ARG A 99 -19.73 -10.32 1.63
C ARG A 99 -19.99 -10.59 3.11
N ARG A 100 -20.94 -9.86 3.71
CA ARG A 100 -21.49 -10.26 5.02
C ARG A 100 -22.06 -11.68 4.86
N GLY A 101 -21.40 -12.67 5.44
CA GLY A 101 -21.95 -13.99 5.71
C GLY A 101 -22.64 -14.00 7.06
#